data_AF-A0A7J6D5V2-F1
#
_entry.id   AF-A0A7J6D5V2-F1
#
_cell.length_a   1.000
_cell.length_b   1.000
_cell.length_c   1.000
_cell.angle_alpha   90.00
_cell.angle_beta   90.00
_cell.angle_gamma   90.00
#
_symmetry.space_group_name_H-M   'P 1'
#
loop_
_entity.id
_entity.type
_entity.pdbx_description
1 polymer ?
#
loop_
_entity_poly.entity_id
_entity_poly.type
_entity_poly.pdbx_seq_one_letter_code
_entity_poly.pdbx_strand_id
1 'polypeptide(L)'
;MYAEYKFVERIHERTGAVSPCLNKVSFGFGIVSCVGMCLVATFQETTVMPVHDFGALLFFLSGVIYTVIQSVISYRGHPYGCSKSICHFRVFFAGLAALAVIPTIICAILVGTSKLHWDTNDKDYTLHIVSVACEWITTFSFVFFFLTYIREFQQFTLKLTVNLIEYS
;
A
#
# COMPACT_ATOMS: atom_id res chain seq x y z
N MET A 1 -4.39 -7.82 -1.79
CA MET A 1 -4.05 -7.59 -3.21
C MET A 1 -4.83 -8.49 -4.16
N TYR A 2 -4.64 -9.81 -4.14
CA TYR A 2 -5.27 -10.70 -5.15
C TYR A 2 -6.80 -10.74 -5.09
N ALA A 3 -7.39 -10.78 -3.88
CA ALA A 3 -8.85 -10.73 -3.72
C ALA A 3 -9.45 -9.47 -4.37
N GLU A 4 -8.83 -8.31 -4.15
CA GLU A 4 -9.24 -7.05 -4.77
C GLU A 4 -9.07 -7.06 -6.29
N TYR A 5 -7.95 -7.59 -6.80
CA TYR A 5 -7.75 -7.75 -8.24
C TYR A 5 -8.90 -8.54 -8.88
N LYS A 6 -9.29 -9.66 -8.27
CA LYS A 6 -10.40 -10.51 -8.75
C LYS A 6 -11.76 -9.83 -8.61
N PHE A 7 -11.97 -9.06 -7.55
CA PHE A 7 -13.17 -8.25 -7.38
C PHE A 7 -13.32 -7.22 -8.50
N VAL A 8 -12.27 -6.44 -8.75
CA VAL A 8 -12.26 -5.41 -9.82
C VAL A 8 -12.38 -6.03 -11.21
N GLU A 9 -11.77 -7.20 -11.45
CA GLU A 9 -11.94 -7.96 -12.69
C GLU A 9 -13.42 -8.33 -12.91
N ARG A 10 -14.12 -8.75 -11.85
CA ARG A 10 -15.56 -9.04 -11.92
C ARG A 10 -16.41 -7.79 -12.20
N ILE A 11 -16.05 -6.64 -11.64
CA ILE A 11 -16.71 -5.36 -11.95
C ILE A 11 -16.52 -5.01 -13.42
N HIS A 12 -15.31 -5.18 -13.95
CA HIS A 12 -15.03 -4.97 -15.37
C HIS A 12 -15.89 -5.88 -16.25
N GLU A 13 -15.93 -7.19 -15.99
CA GLU A 13 -16.75 -8.14 -16.76
C GLU A 13 -18.24 -7.77 -16.77
N ARG A 14 -18.75 -7.20 -15.67
CA ARG A 14 -20.16 -6.81 -15.56
C ARG A 14 -20.50 -5.47 -16.21
N THR A 15 -19.57 -4.51 -16.19
CA THR A 15 -19.90 -3.11 -16.51
C THR A 15 -19.05 -2.51 -17.63
N GLY A 16 -17.88 -3.07 -17.91
CA GLY A 16 -16.88 -2.52 -18.82
C GLY A 16 -16.23 -1.20 -18.37
N ALA A 17 -16.65 -0.62 -17.23
CA ALA A 17 -16.28 0.73 -16.82
C ALA A 17 -14.84 0.84 -16.29
N VAL A 18 -14.29 -0.25 -15.76
CA VAL A 18 -12.92 -0.30 -15.24
C VAL A 18 -11.98 -0.89 -16.30
N SER A 19 -10.80 -0.31 -16.49
CA SER A 19 -9.82 -0.84 -17.44
C SER A 19 -9.09 -2.07 -16.87
N PRO A 20 -9.02 -3.21 -17.61
CA PRO A 20 -8.25 -4.38 -17.19
C PRO A 20 -6.75 -4.10 -17.03
N CYS A 21 -6.20 -3.25 -17.91
CA CYS A 21 -4.80 -2.86 -17.83
C CYS A 21 -4.52 -2.11 -16.53
N LEU A 22 -5.39 -1.15 -16.17
CA LEU A 22 -5.25 -0.39 -14.92
C LEU A 22 -5.33 -1.31 -13.69
N ASN A 23 -6.23 -2.29 -13.69
CA ASN A 23 -6.32 -3.28 -12.62
C ASN A 23 -5.05 -4.14 -12.50
N LYS A 24 -4.50 -4.62 -13.63
CA LYS A 24 -3.25 -5.40 -13.66
C LYS A 24 -2.05 -4.58 -13.19
N VAL A 25 -1.92 -3.33 -13.64
CA VAL A 25 -0.85 -2.42 -13.21
C VAL A 25 -0.93 -2.16 -11.71
N SER A 26 -2.13 -1.84 -11.20
CA SER A 26 -2.36 -1.69 -9.77
C SER A 26 -1.96 -2.95 -9.01
N PHE A 27 -2.42 -4.12 -9.43
CA PHE A 27 -2.06 -5.38 -8.80
C PHE A 27 -0.53 -5.60 -8.77
N GLY A 28 0.18 -5.30 -9.86
CA GLY A 28 1.64 -5.35 -9.90
C GLY A 28 2.30 -4.49 -8.82
N PHE A 29 1.91 -3.21 -8.71
CA PHE A 29 2.39 -2.34 -7.64
C PHE A 29 2.03 -2.85 -6.24
N GLY A 30 0.83 -3.42 -6.07
CA GLY A 30 0.42 -4.04 -4.82
C GLY A 30 1.31 -5.22 -4.42
N ILE A 31 1.71 -6.07 -5.38
CA ILE A 31 2.64 -7.19 -5.13
C ILE A 31 4.04 -6.68 -4.77
N VAL A 32 4.56 -5.69 -5.51
CA VAL A 32 5.85 -5.06 -5.18
C VAL A 32 5.84 -4.47 -3.77
N SER A 33 4.74 -3.84 -3.38
CA SER A 33 4.57 -3.28 -2.03
C SER A 33 4.59 -4.38 -0.96
N CYS A 34 3.91 -5.50 -1.19
CA CYS A 34 3.96 -6.66 -0.29
C CYS A 34 5.39 -7.23 -0.15
N VAL A 35 6.15 -7.33 -1.25
CA VAL A 35 7.55 -7.75 -1.18
C VAL A 35 8.39 -6.78 -0.36
N GLY A 36 8.22 -5.46 -0.57
CA GLY A 36 8.86 -4.44 0.25
C GLY A 36 8.55 -4.57 1.74
N MET A 37 7.28 -4.79 2.08
CA MET A 37 6.86 -5.03 3.47
C MET A 37 7.52 -6.27 4.07
N CYS A 38 7.64 -7.37 3.32
CA CYS A 38 8.36 -8.56 3.78
C CYS A 38 9.84 -8.26 4.06
N LEU A 39 10.50 -7.46 3.24
CA LEU A 39 11.89 -7.05 3.47
C LEU A 39 12.01 -6.21 4.75
N VAL A 40 11.18 -5.18 4.91
CA VAL A 40 11.13 -4.33 6.12
C VAL A 40 10.91 -5.16 7.38
N ALA A 41 9.99 -6.13 7.33
CA ALA A 41 9.68 -7.00 8.46
C ALA A 41 10.78 -8.02 8.77
N THR A 42 11.60 -8.38 7.78
CA THR A 42 12.65 -9.41 7.93
C THR A 42 13.98 -8.81 8.34
N PHE A 43 14.37 -7.69 7.74
CA PHE A 43 15.66 -7.05 7.93
C PHE A 43 15.48 -5.84 8.82
N GLN A 44 16.02 -5.89 10.04
CA GLN A 44 15.93 -4.79 10.99
C GLN A 44 16.85 -3.64 10.56
N GLU A 45 16.32 -2.41 10.62
CA GLU A 45 17.03 -1.17 10.28
C GLU A 45 18.40 -1.05 10.98
N THR A 46 18.47 -1.46 12.25
CA THR A 46 19.69 -1.37 13.08
C THR A 46 20.75 -2.44 12.79
N THR A 47 20.43 -3.45 11.97
CA THR A 47 21.33 -4.58 11.68
C THR A 47 21.73 -4.66 10.21
N VAL A 48 20.77 -4.45 9.30
CA VAL A 48 20.96 -4.54 7.86
C VAL A 48 20.23 -3.37 7.17
N MET A 49 20.57 -2.15 7.60
CA MET A 49 19.98 -0.88 7.14
C MET A 49 19.79 -0.80 5.61
N PRO A 50 20.77 -1.16 4.75
CA PRO A 50 20.60 -1.01 3.30
C PRO A 50 19.46 -1.86 2.72
N VAL A 51 19.23 -3.06 3.26
CA VAL A 51 18.15 -3.95 2.81
C VAL A 51 16.81 -3.50 3.38
N HIS A 52 16.81 -3.03 4.63
CA HIS A 52 15.63 -2.43 5.25
C HIS A 52 15.15 -1.20 4.45
N ASP A 53 16.03 -0.25 4.19
CA ASP A 53 15.72 0.99 3.47
C ASP A 53 15.28 0.71 2.03
N PHE A 54 15.91 -0.24 1.35
CA PHE A 54 15.45 -0.70 0.04
C PHE A 54 14.04 -1.28 0.11
N GLY A 55 13.76 -2.13 1.11
CA GLY A 55 12.44 -2.66 1.39
C GLY A 55 11.41 -1.55 1.65
N ALA A 56 11.77 -0.55 2.45
CA ALA A 56 10.93 0.58 2.79
C ALA A 56 10.59 1.42 1.55
N LEU A 57 11.58 1.75 0.71
CA LEU A 57 11.36 2.45 -0.55
C LEU A 57 10.41 1.68 -1.47
N LEU A 58 10.62 0.37 -1.64
CA LEU A 58 9.71 -0.48 -2.40
C LEU A 58 8.30 -0.44 -1.81
N PHE A 59 8.15 -0.67 -0.50
CA PHE A 59 6.88 -0.71 0.19
C PHE A 59 6.08 0.59 0.04
N PHE A 60 6.69 1.72 0.41
CA PHE A 60 6.01 3.01 0.46
C PHE A 60 5.70 3.56 -0.94
N LEU A 61 6.67 3.60 -1.85
CA LEU A 61 6.44 4.20 -3.17
C LEU A 61 5.42 3.39 -3.98
N SER A 62 5.60 2.07 -4.06
CA SER A 62 4.64 1.23 -4.78
C SER A 62 3.28 1.16 -4.08
N GLY A 63 3.25 1.25 -2.74
CA GLY A 63 2.01 1.33 -1.95
C GLY A 63 1.21 2.61 -2.20
N VAL A 64 1.88 3.77 -2.29
CA VAL A 64 1.22 5.03 -2.66
C VAL A 64 0.66 4.93 -4.08
N ILE A 65 1.46 4.45 -5.05
CA ILE A 65 0.99 4.30 -6.43
C ILE A 65 -0.22 3.35 -6.49
N TYR A 66 -0.16 2.23 -5.75
CA TYR A 66 -1.28 1.28 -5.63
C TYR A 66 -2.55 1.98 -5.13
N THR A 67 -2.49 2.69 -4.00
CA THR A 67 -3.67 3.32 -3.37
C THR A 67 -4.25 4.44 -4.22
N VAL A 68 -3.41 5.21 -4.93
CA VAL A 68 -3.86 6.23 -5.88
C VAL A 68 -4.62 5.58 -7.04
N ILE A 69 -4.05 4.55 -7.68
CA ILE A 69 -4.71 3.86 -8.80
C ILE A 69 -6.02 3.20 -8.32
N GLN A 70 -6.02 2.56 -7.16
CA GLN A 70 -7.21 1.94 -6.58
C GLN A 70 -8.31 2.95 -6.24
N SER A 71 -7.94 4.17 -5.83
CA SER A 71 -8.90 5.26 -5.65
C SER A 71 -9.58 5.63 -6.97
N VAL A 72 -8.81 5.73 -8.07
CA VAL A 72 -9.37 5.99 -9.41
C VAL A 72 -10.27 4.84 -9.87
N ILE A 73 -9.83 3.59 -9.69
CA ILE A 73 -10.63 2.38 -10.00
C ILE A 73 -11.96 2.41 -9.25
N SER A 74 -11.95 2.80 -7.97
CA SER A 74 -13.15 2.85 -7.12
C SER A 74 -14.21 3.80 -7.67
N TYR A 75 -13.81 4.97 -8.15
CA TYR A 75 -14.73 5.91 -8.81
C TYR A 75 -15.26 5.38 -10.14
N ARG A 76 -14.42 4.71 -10.94
CA ARG A 76 -14.86 4.12 -12.22
C ARG A 76 -15.77 2.91 -12.05
N GLY A 77 -15.60 2.16 -10.97
CA GLY A 77 -16.43 0.99 -10.64
C GLY A 77 -17.76 1.34 -9.97
N HIS A 78 -17.97 2.59 -9.54
CA HIS A 78 -19.22 3.04 -8.94
C HIS A 78 -20.38 2.94 -9.97
N PRO A 79 -21.61 2.51 -9.56
CA PRO A 79 -22.04 2.12 -8.21
C PRO A 79 -21.84 0.64 -7.85
N TYR A 80 -21.29 -0.17 -8.74
CA TYR A 80 -21.24 -1.63 -8.59
C TYR A 80 -20.06 -2.13 -7.74
N GLY A 81 -19.04 -1.30 -7.51
CA GLY A 81 -17.93 -1.59 -6.58
C GLY A 81 -18.21 -1.10 -5.17
N CYS A 82 -18.21 0.23 -4.98
CA CYS A 82 -18.47 0.83 -3.68
C CYS A 82 -19.31 2.11 -3.75
N SER A 83 -19.78 2.54 -2.58
CA SER A 83 -20.49 3.81 -2.42
C SER A 83 -19.53 4.99 -2.63
N LYS A 84 -20.06 6.14 -3.05
CA LYS A 84 -19.25 7.36 -3.22
C LYS A 84 -18.51 7.78 -1.95
N SER A 85 -19.11 7.54 -0.78
CA SER A 85 -18.48 7.81 0.52
C SER A 85 -17.17 7.03 0.69
N ILE A 86 -17.17 5.73 0.35
CA ILE A 86 -15.95 4.91 0.38
C ILE A 86 -14.91 5.44 -0.61
N CYS A 87 -15.32 5.85 -1.81
CA CYS A 87 -14.40 6.46 -2.78
C CYS A 87 -13.73 7.73 -2.23
N HIS A 88 -14.47 8.58 -1.50
CA HIS A 88 -13.91 9.77 -0.86
C HIS A 88 -12.91 9.41 0.24
N PHE A 89 -13.21 8.42 1.10
CA PHE A 89 -12.25 7.94 2.10
C PHE A 89 -10.98 7.40 1.46
N ARG A 90 -11.08 6.65 0.35
CA ARG A 90 -9.93 6.14 -0.39
C ARG A 90 -9.04 7.25 -0.91
N VAL A 91 -9.62 8.28 -1.56
CA VAL A 91 -8.85 9.44 -2.02
C VAL A 91 -8.22 10.20 -0.86
N PHE A 92 -8.94 10.37 0.26
CA PHE A 92 -8.40 11.02 1.44
C PHE A 92 -7.16 10.31 1.97
N PHE A 93 -7.22 8.99 2.20
CA PHE A 93 -6.08 8.22 2.72
C PHE A 93 -4.95 8.08 1.69
N ALA A 94 -5.27 7.93 0.40
CA ALA A 94 -4.25 7.90 -0.66
C ALA A 94 -3.52 9.25 -0.77
N GLY A 95 -4.25 10.36 -0.66
CA GLY A 95 -3.68 11.71 -0.63
C GLY A 95 -2.83 11.95 0.61
N LEU A 96 -3.31 11.55 1.79
CA LEU A 96 -2.55 11.65 3.04
C LEU A 96 -1.25 10.85 2.98
N ALA A 97 -1.29 9.61 2.47
CA ALA A 97 -0.11 8.79 2.25
C ALA A 97 0.86 9.43 1.24
N ALA A 98 0.35 9.95 0.11
CA ALA A 98 1.18 10.59 -0.92
C ALA A 98 1.87 11.87 -0.42
N LEU A 99 1.24 12.62 0.49
CA LEU A 99 1.85 13.80 1.09
C LEU A 99 2.86 13.44 2.17
N ALA A 100 2.55 12.44 2.99
CA ALA A 100 3.41 12.04 4.11
C ALA A 100 4.64 11.23 3.67
N VAL A 101 4.58 10.46 2.57
CA VAL A 101 5.73 9.67 2.10
C VAL A 101 6.94 10.53 1.71
N ILE A 102 6.71 11.76 1.24
CA ILE A 102 7.77 12.68 0.80
C ILE A 102 8.69 13.06 1.96
N PRO A 103 8.19 13.66 3.06
CA PRO A 103 9.02 13.97 4.22
C PRO A 103 9.60 12.71 4.89
N THR A 104 8.90 11.57 4.89
CA THR A 104 9.47 10.29 5.34
C THR A 104 10.77 9.97 4.60
N ILE A 105 10.74 9.95 3.27
CA ILE A 105 11.92 9.57 2.48
C ILE A 105 13.01 10.63 2.56
N ILE A 106 12.66 11.91 2.40
CA ILE A 106 13.65 12.99 2.37
C ILE A 106 14.34 13.11 3.73
N CYS A 107 13.59 13.15 4.83
CA CYS A 107 14.19 13.29 6.15
C CYS A 107 15.01 12.05 6.54
N ALA A 108 14.57 10.84 6.21
CA ALA A 108 15.36 9.62 6.43
C ALA A 108 16.71 9.65 5.69
N ILE A 109 16.72 10.05 4.42
CA ILE A 109 17.96 10.17 3.63
C ILE A 109 18.89 11.23 4.23
N LEU A 110 18.36 12.38 4.67
CA LEU A 110 19.16 13.45 5.26
C LEU A 110 19.76 13.05 6.61
N VAL A 111 19.04 12.25 7.40
CA VAL A 111 19.54 11.68 8.65
C VAL A 111 20.66 10.66 8.37
N GLY A 112 20.46 9.76 7.40
CA GLY A 112 21.49 8.87 6.85
C GLY A 112 22.05 7.80 7.82
N THR A 113 21.66 7.83 9.09
CA THR A 113 22.11 6.87 10.11
C THR A 113 20.93 6.36 10.92
N SER A 114 20.88 5.04 11.12
CA SER A 114 19.96 4.42 12.06
C SER A 114 20.58 4.30 13.44
N LYS A 115 19.81 4.61 14.48
CA LYS A 115 20.15 4.30 15.87
C LYS A 115 18.88 4.04 16.66
N LEU A 116 19.01 3.15 17.65
CA LEU A 116 17.87 2.72 18.47
C LEU A 116 17.40 3.81 19.44
N HIS A 117 18.31 4.62 19.96
CA HIS A 117 18.01 5.65 20.95
C HIS A 117 18.37 7.04 20.42
N TRP A 118 17.35 7.91 20.36
CA TRP A 118 17.45 9.30 19.93
C TRP A 118 17.22 10.21 21.13
N ASP A 119 18.16 11.13 21.35
CA ASP A 119 18.11 12.18 22.36
C ASP A 119 17.85 13.54 21.70
N THR A 120 17.18 14.44 22.42
CA THR A 120 16.81 15.76 21.90
C THR A 120 18.02 16.63 21.55
N ASN A 121 19.21 16.33 22.09
CA ASN A 121 20.45 17.03 21.79
C ASN A 121 21.16 16.49 20.53
N ASP A 122 20.67 15.40 19.93
CA ASP A 122 21.25 14.89 18.71
C ASP A 122 21.01 15.84 17.53
N LYS A 123 22.06 16.08 16.77
CA LYS A 123 22.07 17.04 15.65
C LYS A 123 20.89 16.86 14.68
N ASP A 124 20.54 15.62 14.37
CA ASP A 124 19.52 15.29 13.37
C ASP A 124 18.19 14.81 14.00
N TYR A 125 18.02 15.01 15.31
CA TYR A 125 16.83 14.57 16.07
C TYR A 125 15.52 15.05 15.45
N THR A 126 15.43 16.33 15.09
CA THR A 126 14.20 16.90 14.52
C THR A 126 13.85 16.25 13.18
N LEU A 127 14.84 16.02 12.31
CA LEU A 127 14.62 15.36 11.02
C LEU A 127 14.18 13.91 11.23
N HIS A 128 14.79 13.20 12.17
CA HIS A 128 14.39 11.84 12.52
C HIS A 128 12.93 11.78 12.99
N ILE A 129 12.53 12.64 13.94
CA ILE A 129 11.16 12.66 14.47
C ILE A 129 10.14 13.01 13.37
N VAL A 130 10.45 13.97 12.49
CA VAL A 130 9.59 14.30 11.35
C VAL A 130 9.45 13.10 10.41
N SER A 131 10.56 12.44 10.09
CA SER A 131 10.59 11.24 9.24
C SER A 131 9.68 10.15 9.81
N VAL A 132 9.88 9.78 11.07
CA VAL A 132 9.14 8.72 11.76
C VAL A 132 7.66 9.09 11.89
N ALA A 133 7.32 10.32 12.28
CA ALA A 133 5.93 10.74 12.37
C ALA A 133 5.20 10.62 11.01
N CYS A 134 5.84 11.09 9.93
CA CYS A 134 5.31 10.96 8.57
C CYS A 134 5.24 9.50 8.10
N GLU A 135 6.18 8.66 8.52
CA GLU A 135 6.19 7.23 8.21
C GLU A 135 4.96 6.54 8.81
N TRP A 136 4.69 6.79 10.08
CA TRP A 136 3.51 6.26 10.76
C TRP A 136 2.21 6.79 10.15
N ILE A 137 2.15 8.07 9.77
CA ILE A 137 0.99 8.63 9.05
C ILE A 137 0.77 7.87 7.74
N THR A 138 1.82 7.63 6.97
CA THR A 138 1.75 6.88 5.70
C THR A 138 1.28 5.45 5.94
N THR A 139 1.87 4.75 6.91
CA THR A 139 1.54 3.37 7.27
C THR A 139 0.09 3.23 7.73
N PHE A 140 -0.38 4.09 8.64
CA PHE A 140 -1.77 4.06 9.09
C PHE A 140 -2.74 4.45 7.97
N SER A 141 -2.36 5.37 7.08
CA SER A 141 -3.16 5.68 5.90
C SER A 141 -3.37 4.45 5.02
N PHE A 142 -2.33 3.63 4.81
CA PHE A 142 -2.47 2.35 4.10
C PHE A 142 -3.41 1.39 4.85
N VAL A 143 -3.23 1.22 6.16
CA VAL A 143 -4.10 0.36 6.97
C VAL A 143 -5.56 0.77 6.82
N PHE A 144 -5.89 2.04 7.04
CA PHE A 144 -7.27 2.53 6.90
C PHE A 144 -7.80 2.42 5.48
N PHE A 145 -6.95 2.64 4.47
CA PHE A 145 -7.29 2.39 3.08
C PHE A 145 -7.67 0.92 2.86
N PHE A 146 -6.88 -0.04 3.34
CA PHE A 146 -7.19 -1.47 3.21
C PHE A 146 -8.46 -1.87 3.96
N LEU A 147 -8.73 -1.28 5.12
CA LEU A 147 -9.97 -1.55 5.86
C LEU A 147 -11.22 -1.17 5.05
N THR A 148 -11.12 -0.22 4.10
CA THR A 148 -12.25 0.08 3.20
C THR A 148 -12.66 -1.10 2.32
N TYR A 149 -11.75 -2.03 2.02
CA TYR A 149 -12.04 -3.23 1.22
C TYR A 149 -12.96 -4.23 1.92
N ILE A 150 -13.05 -4.21 3.25
CA ILE A 150 -13.85 -5.17 4.01
C ILE A 150 -15.31 -5.18 3.51
N ARG A 151 -15.86 -4.00 3.19
CA ARG A 151 -17.24 -3.87 2.70
C ARG A 151 -17.45 -4.49 1.32
N GLU A 152 -16.46 -4.40 0.45
CA GLU A 152 -16.50 -4.98 -0.90
C GLU A 152 -16.28 -6.49 -0.84
N PHE A 153 -15.37 -6.95 0.02
CA PHE A 153 -15.11 -8.39 0.23
C PHE A 153 -16.32 -9.13 0.81
N GLN A 154 -17.22 -8.43 1.50
CA GLN A 154 -18.51 -8.97 1.94
C GLN A 154 -19.53 -9.16 0.80
N GLN A 155 -19.28 -8.61 -0.40
CA GLN A 155 -20.22 -8.66 -1.53
C GLN A 155 -19.97 -9.82 -2.49
N PHE A 156 -18.85 -10.56 -2.35
CA PHE A 156 -18.55 -11.68 -3.23
C PHE A 156 -17.92 -12.86 -2.49
N THR A 157 -18.01 -14.04 -3.11
CA THR A 157 -17.38 -15.26 -2.63
C THR A 157 -16.31 -15.70 -3.62
N LEU A 158 -15.10 -15.93 -3.13
CA LEU A 158 -14.03 -16.53 -3.92
C LEU A 158 -14.06 -18.06 -3.73
N LYS A 159 -14.43 -18.79 -4.78
CA LYS A 159 -14.36 -20.26 -4.78
C LYS A 159 -13.08 -20.71 -5.49
N LEU A 160 -12.23 -21.45 -4.79
CA LEU A 160 -11.00 -22.02 -5.33
C LEU A 160 -11.23 -23.52 -5.60
N THR A 161 -11.07 -23.96 -6.85
CA THR A 161 -11.09 -25.39 -7.21
C THR A 161 -9.65 -25.89 -7.28
N VAL A 162 -9.31 -26.88 -6.45
CA VAL A 162 -8.00 -27.53 -6.44
C VAL A 162 -8.16 -28.94 -7.01
N ASN A 163 -7.49 -29.22 -8.13
CA ASN A 163 -7.44 -30.56 -8.72
C ASN A 163 -6.05 -31.14 -8.45
N LEU A 164 -6.00 -32.34 -7.85
CA LEU A 164 -4.75 -33.09 -7.69
C LEU A 164 -4.42 -33.79 -9.00
N ILE A 165 -3.16 -33.71 -9.43
CA ILE A 165 -2.65 -34.48 -10.56
C ILE A 165 -1.88 -35.65 -9.94
N GLU A 166 -2.37 -36.87 -10.15
CA GLU A 166 -1.63 -38.08 -9.80
C GLU A 166 -0.49 -38.26 -10.81
N TYR A 167 0.74 -38.34 -10.30
CA TYR A 167 1.89 -38.75 -11.11
C TYR A 167 1.97 -40.28 -11.07
N SER A 168 1.68 -40.92 -12.21
CA SER A 168 1.91 -42.36 -12.46
C SER A 168 3.31 -42.62 -12.97
#